data_AF-A0A913X0H5-F1
#
_entry.id   AF-A0A913X0H5-F1
#
_cell.length_a   1.000
_cell.length_b   1.000
_cell.length_c   1.000
_cell.angle_alpha   90.00
_cell.angle_beta   90.00
_cell.angle_gamma   90.00
#
_symmetry.space_group_name_H-M   'P 1'
#
loop_
_entity.id
_entity.type
_entity.pdbx_description
1 polymer ?
#
loop_
_entity_poly.entity_id
_entity_poly.type
_entity_poly.pdbx_seq_one_letter_code
_entity_poly.pdbx_strand_id
1 'polypeptide(L)'
;MAERVAECLAACETFCIGEDVNTAEADASLDTISSGWSPEKYRFTQDESQLKDACSNLSVSHNKSIVPAKVISVKNLQSSDSSRATLLVRLDTSDNEDFAYKPGDHLSIFAANRKELVQSLLDNLSESPDPDQPIIVEASRELSGPFGMTKKWEKLQRFPVPITLREAFSRHIDITGTPSPQILNYLATQVTQPTLSWNAE
;
A
#
# COMPACT_ATOMS: atom_id res chain seq x y z
N MET A 1 28.94 -13.02 -34.68
CA MET A 1 27.95 -11.92 -34.55
C MET A 1 26.54 -12.44 -34.79
N ALA A 2 26.29 -13.19 -35.88
CA ALA A 2 24.98 -13.83 -36.14
C ALA A 2 24.52 -14.80 -35.03
N GLU A 3 25.44 -15.57 -34.44
CA GLU A 3 25.14 -16.58 -33.41
C GLU A 3 24.62 -15.98 -32.09
N ARG A 4 25.13 -14.80 -31.71
CA ARG A 4 24.67 -14.07 -30.50
C ARG A 4 23.31 -13.38 -30.68
N VAL A 5 22.92 -13.09 -31.91
CA VAL A 5 21.58 -12.53 -32.23
C VAL A 5 20.53 -13.65 -32.18
N ALA A 6 20.89 -14.86 -32.61
CA ALA A 6 20.01 -16.03 -32.55
C ALA A 6 19.68 -16.46 -31.10
N GLU A 7 20.66 -16.45 -30.20
CA GLU A 7 20.42 -16.75 -28.77
C GLU A 7 19.49 -15.73 -28.10
N CYS A 8 19.55 -14.46 -28.48
CA CYS A 8 18.69 -13.41 -27.94
C CYS A 8 17.22 -13.60 -28.38
N LEU A 9 17.00 -13.95 -29.65
CA LEU A 9 15.67 -14.24 -30.19
C LEU A 9 15.04 -15.49 -29.55
N ALA A 10 15.84 -16.55 -29.33
CA ALA A 10 15.38 -17.77 -28.68
C ALA A 10 14.98 -17.54 -27.21
N ALA A 11 15.66 -16.63 -26.50
CA ALA A 11 15.26 -16.22 -25.16
C ALA A 11 13.94 -15.44 -25.19
N CYS A 12 13.74 -14.50 -26.11
CA CYS A 12 12.51 -13.73 -26.24
C CYS A 12 11.28 -14.62 -26.52
N GLU A 13 11.41 -15.64 -27.37
CA GLU A 13 10.33 -16.63 -27.61
C GLU A 13 10.06 -17.49 -26.37
N THR A 14 11.11 -17.92 -25.66
CA THR A 14 10.97 -18.76 -24.45
C THR A 14 10.25 -18.03 -23.31
N PHE A 15 10.47 -16.72 -23.17
CA PHE A 15 9.82 -15.87 -22.17
C PHE A 15 8.52 -15.22 -22.67
N CYS A 16 8.03 -15.59 -23.86
CA CYS A 16 6.83 -15.01 -24.48
C CYS A 16 6.87 -13.47 -24.54
N ILE A 17 8.05 -12.89 -24.75
CA ILE A 17 8.25 -11.46 -24.97
C ILE A 17 7.94 -11.19 -26.46
N GLY A 18 6.69 -11.44 -26.84
CA GLY A 18 6.17 -11.11 -28.17
C GLY A 18 5.67 -9.67 -28.22
N GLU A 19 5.55 -9.10 -29.42
CA GLU A 19 5.02 -7.74 -29.69
C GLU A 19 3.58 -7.51 -29.18
N ASP A 20 2.93 -8.55 -28.64
CA ASP A 20 1.59 -8.51 -28.02
C ASP A 20 1.60 -8.26 -26.51
N VAL A 21 2.70 -7.80 -25.92
CA VAL A 21 2.59 -7.10 -24.63
C VAL A 21 1.86 -5.81 -24.92
N ASN A 22 0.68 -5.61 -24.32
CA ASN A 22 -0.05 -4.34 -24.37
C ASN A 22 0.78 -3.27 -23.63
N THR A 23 1.85 -2.82 -24.27
CA THR A 23 2.79 -1.81 -23.78
C THR A 23 2.05 -0.52 -23.51
N ALA A 24 0.93 -0.25 -24.18
CA ALA A 24 0.09 0.90 -23.88
C ALA A 24 -0.61 0.81 -22.51
N GLU A 25 -1.04 -0.38 -22.06
CA GLU A 25 -1.59 -0.57 -20.70
C GLU A 25 -0.48 -0.62 -19.64
N ALA A 26 0.66 -1.21 -19.97
CA ALA A 26 1.84 -1.21 -19.10
C ALA A 26 2.42 0.22 -18.95
N ASP A 27 2.50 0.99 -20.02
CA ASP A 27 2.93 2.38 -20.04
C ASP A 27 1.92 3.28 -19.36
N ALA A 28 0.61 3.09 -19.55
CA ALA A 28 -0.39 3.83 -18.78
C ALA A 28 -0.29 3.53 -17.27
N SER A 29 0.09 2.31 -16.89
CA SER A 29 0.38 1.94 -15.50
C SER A 29 1.69 2.57 -15.00
N LEU A 30 2.71 2.69 -15.85
CA LEU A 30 3.98 3.35 -15.55
C LEU A 30 3.87 4.89 -15.51
N ASP A 31 2.97 5.49 -16.29
CA ASP A 31 2.69 6.94 -16.33
C ASP A 31 2.04 7.45 -15.03
N THR A 32 1.35 6.58 -14.30
CA THR A 32 0.86 6.90 -12.95
C THR A 32 1.98 6.99 -11.91
N ILE A 33 3.14 6.37 -12.18
CA ILE A 33 4.33 6.38 -11.31
C ILE A 33 5.35 7.44 -11.78
N SER A 34 5.48 7.67 -13.09
CA SER A 34 6.44 8.61 -13.69
C SER A 34 6.13 10.07 -13.33
N SER A 35 4.87 10.35 -13.04
CA SER A 35 4.37 11.70 -12.84
C SER A 35 3.94 11.87 -11.37
N GLY A 36 4.93 12.06 -10.50
CA GLY A 36 4.80 12.10 -9.03
C GLY A 36 3.61 12.91 -8.46
N TRP A 37 3.42 12.83 -7.14
CA TRP A 37 2.27 13.45 -6.47
C TRP A 37 2.17 14.96 -6.76
N SER A 38 0.96 15.44 -7.06
CA SER A 38 0.63 16.86 -7.06
C SER A 38 -0.80 17.07 -6.54
N PRO A 39 -1.12 18.24 -5.96
CA PRO A 39 -2.46 18.50 -5.39
C PRO A 39 -3.57 18.38 -6.41
N GLU A 40 -3.30 18.68 -7.68
CA GLU A 40 -4.29 18.65 -8.74
C GLU A 40 -4.58 17.23 -9.26
N LYS A 41 -3.71 16.25 -8.97
CA LYS A 41 -3.82 14.89 -9.52
C LYS A 41 -4.60 13.95 -8.62
N TYR A 42 -4.73 14.25 -7.34
CA TYR A 42 -5.34 13.37 -6.36
C TYR A 42 -6.36 14.13 -5.53
N ARG A 43 -7.45 13.46 -5.19
CA ARG A 43 -8.45 14.03 -4.28
C ARG A 43 -9.09 12.98 -3.41
N PHE A 44 -9.58 13.42 -2.26
CA PHE A 44 -10.49 12.65 -1.41
C PHE A 44 -11.92 13.02 -1.77
N THR A 45 -12.78 12.01 -1.87
CA THR A 45 -14.23 12.17 -1.99
C THR A 45 -14.88 11.45 -0.82
N GLN A 46 -15.81 12.11 -0.13
CA GLN A 46 -16.58 11.46 0.94
C GLN A 46 -17.47 10.37 0.36
N ASP A 47 -17.58 9.26 1.09
CA ASP A 47 -18.43 8.15 0.72
C ASP A 47 -19.28 7.75 1.94
N GLU A 48 -20.59 7.63 1.78
CA GLU A 48 -21.51 7.29 2.87
C GLU A 48 -21.76 5.77 2.99
N SER A 49 -21.11 4.97 2.16
CA SER A 49 -21.27 3.52 2.21
C SER A 49 -20.62 2.92 3.45
N GLN A 50 -21.11 1.74 3.83
CA GLN A 50 -20.55 1.01 4.96
C GLN A 50 -19.14 0.52 4.64
N LEU A 51 -18.22 0.79 5.55
CA LEU A 51 -16.86 0.25 5.50
C LEU A 51 -16.91 -1.28 5.55
N LYS A 52 -16.11 -1.91 4.70
CA LYS A 52 -15.86 -3.35 4.77
C LYS A 52 -15.01 -3.67 5.99
N ASP A 53 -15.09 -4.90 6.48
CA ASP A 53 -14.17 -5.38 7.50
C ASP A 53 -12.72 -5.39 6.97
N ALA A 54 -11.75 -5.31 7.88
CA ALA A 54 -10.33 -5.18 7.54
C ALA A 54 -9.82 -6.35 6.67
N CYS A 55 -10.26 -7.58 6.92
CA CYS A 55 -9.80 -8.74 6.16
C CYS A 55 -10.35 -8.71 4.73
N SER A 56 -11.63 -8.38 4.55
CA SER A 56 -12.22 -8.19 3.22
C SER A 56 -11.56 -7.04 2.47
N ASN A 57 -11.28 -5.91 3.12
CA ASN A 57 -10.62 -4.77 2.47
C ASN A 57 -9.19 -5.11 2.01
N LEU A 58 -8.39 -5.69 2.91
CA LEU A 58 -7.05 -6.17 2.58
C LEU A 58 -7.10 -7.24 1.47
N SER A 59 -8.10 -8.12 1.48
CA SER A 59 -8.24 -9.18 0.47
C SER A 59 -8.42 -8.60 -0.92
N VAL A 60 -9.28 -7.57 -1.05
CA VAL A 60 -9.49 -6.86 -2.32
C VAL A 60 -8.22 -6.10 -2.73
N SER A 61 -7.60 -5.38 -1.80
CA SER A 61 -6.40 -4.56 -2.08
C SER A 61 -5.19 -5.39 -2.49
N HIS A 62 -5.04 -6.61 -1.94
CA HIS A 62 -3.90 -7.50 -2.23
C HIS A 62 -4.24 -8.62 -3.21
N ASN A 63 -5.49 -8.73 -3.66
CA ASN A 63 -6.00 -9.83 -4.49
C ASN A 63 -5.62 -11.21 -3.91
N LYS A 64 -5.85 -11.40 -2.60
CA LYS A 64 -5.53 -12.62 -1.85
C LYS A 64 -6.66 -12.95 -0.88
N SER A 65 -6.89 -14.23 -0.61
CA SER A 65 -7.78 -14.63 0.49
C SER A 65 -7.10 -14.31 1.83
N ILE A 66 -7.71 -13.42 2.61
CA ILE A 66 -7.25 -13.07 3.95
C ILE A 66 -8.38 -13.37 4.92
N VAL A 67 -8.08 -14.24 5.88
CA VAL A 67 -9.04 -14.72 6.88
C VAL A 67 -8.66 -14.20 8.27
N PRO A 68 -9.65 -13.82 9.10
CA PRO A 68 -9.39 -13.41 10.46
C PRO A 68 -9.02 -14.63 11.33
N ALA A 69 -8.04 -14.47 12.21
CA ALA A 69 -7.68 -15.45 13.23
C ALA A 69 -7.66 -14.80 14.62
N LYS A 70 -8.09 -15.52 15.65
CA LYS A 70 -8.05 -15.04 17.03
C LYS A 70 -6.83 -15.58 17.76
N VAL A 71 -6.12 -14.75 18.53
CA VAL A 71 -5.04 -15.23 19.39
C VAL A 71 -5.62 -15.93 20.63
N ILE A 72 -5.25 -17.19 20.83
CA ILE A 72 -5.61 -17.99 22.02
C ILE A 72 -4.70 -17.64 23.19
N SER A 73 -3.39 -17.63 22.94
CA SER A 73 -2.39 -17.41 23.99
C SER A 73 -1.07 -16.93 23.40
N VAL A 74 -0.33 -16.16 24.20
CA VAL A 74 1.03 -15.74 23.92
C VAL A 74 1.90 -16.14 25.12
N LYS A 75 3.01 -16.83 24.87
CA LYS A 75 3.95 -17.27 25.91
C LYS A 75 5.38 -16.88 25.55
N ASN A 76 6.09 -16.21 26.45
CA ASN A 76 7.53 -16.01 26.30
C ASN A 76 8.27 -17.34 26.53
N LEU A 77 9.11 -17.72 25.57
CA LEU A 77 9.93 -18.92 25.63
C LEU A 77 11.32 -18.67 26.22
N GLN A 78 11.69 -17.40 26.45
CA GLN A 78 12.97 -17.00 27.02
C GLN A 78 12.86 -16.73 28.53
N SER A 79 14.00 -16.72 29.22
CA SER A 79 14.08 -16.32 30.63
C SER A 79 13.75 -14.84 30.81
N SER A 80 13.32 -14.46 32.02
CA SER A 80 13.09 -13.06 32.40
C SER A 80 14.33 -12.19 32.28
N ASP A 81 15.51 -12.79 32.44
CA ASP A 81 16.79 -12.08 32.43
C ASP A 81 17.33 -11.87 31.01
N SER A 82 16.63 -12.39 29.99
CA SER A 82 17.04 -12.22 28.60
C SER A 82 16.77 -10.79 28.13
N SER A 83 17.72 -10.22 27.37
CA SER A 83 17.55 -8.92 26.70
C SER A 83 16.65 -8.99 25.46
N ARG A 84 16.24 -10.20 25.06
CA ARG A 84 15.37 -10.46 23.90
C ARG A 84 14.16 -11.27 24.35
N ALA A 85 13.12 -11.26 23.52
CA ALA A 85 11.96 -12.13 23.70
C ALA A 85 11.69 -12.94 22.43
N THR A 86 11.32 -14.21 22.62
CA THR A 86 10.80 -15.11 21.59
C THR A 86 9.45 -15.61 22.08
N LEU A 87 8.40 -15.30 21.32
CA LEU A 87 7.03 -15.57 21.73
C LEU A 87 6.47 -16.77 20.97
N LEU A 88 5.91 -17.74 21.71
CA LEU A 88 5.00 -18.74 21.16
C LEU A 88 3.60 -18.14 21.11
N VAL A 89 3.06 -17.98 19.90
CA VAL A 89 1.70 -17.51 19.67
C VAL A 89 0.85 -18.69 19.21
N ARG A 90 -0.29 -18.89 19.87
CA ARG A 90 -1.30 -19.89 19.46
C ARG A 90 -2.50 -19.15 18.87
N LEU A 91 -2.87 -19.52 17.64
CA LEU A 91 -4.01 -18.96 16.93
C LEU A 91 -5.17 -19.97 16.94
N ASP A 92 -6.37 -19.44 17.06
CA ASP A 92 -7.63 -20.17 16.90
C ASP A 92 -7.97 -20.20 15.41
N THR A 93 -7.96 -21.41 14.85
CA THR A 93 -8.33 -21.67 13.47
C THR A 93 -9.78 -22.09 13.33
N SER A 94 -10.47 -22.40 14.44
CA SER A 94 -11.87 -22.82 14.49
C SER A 94 -12.25 -23.91 13.46
N ASP A 95 -11.31 -24.81 13.16
CA ASP A 95 -11.41 -25.84 12.11
C ASP A 95 -11.80 -25.30 10.72
N ASN A 96 -11.51 -24.03 10.43
CA ASN A 96 -11.70 -23.45 9.10
C ASN A 96 -10.68 -24.06 8.12
N GLU A 97 -11.18 -24.57 6.99
CA GLU A 97 -10.37 -25.15 5.90
C GLU A 97 -9.35 -24.18 5.32
N ASP A 98 -9.61 -22.87 5.38
CA ASP A 98 -8.65 -21.82 4.97
C ASP A 98 -7.35 -21.85 5.79
N PHE A 99 -7.37 -22.46 6.97
CA PHE A 99 -6.19 -22.68 7.82
C PHE A 99 -5.62 -24.09 7.72
N ALA A 100 -6.03 -24.92 6.76
CA ALA A 100 -5.41 -26.22 6.57
C ALA A 100 -3.92 -26.06 6.17
N TYR A 101 -3.00 -26.61 6.97
CA TYR A 101 -1.56 -26.51 6.74
C TYR A 101 -0.82 -27.82 7.03
N LYS A 102 0.38 -27.95 6.46
CA LYS A 102 1.35 -29.02 6.75
C LYS A 102 2.57 -28.45 7.49
N PRO A 103 3.29 -29.28 8.27
CA PRO A 103 4.54 -28.84 8.88
C PRO A 103 5.54 -28.34 7.83
N GLY A 104 6.01 -27.11 8.00
CA GLY A 104 6.90 -26.41 7.05
C GLY A 104 6.21 -25.31 6.24
N ASP A 105 4.87 -25.27 6.24
CA ASP A 105 4.12 -24.19 5.60
C ASP A 105 4.26 -22.86 6.36
N HIS A 106 4.10 -21.76 5.64
CA HIS A 106 4.23 -20.41 6.18
C HIS A 106 2.88 -19.72 6.30
N LEU A 107 2.71 -18.96 7.37
CA LEU A 107 1.55 -18.08 7.57
C LEU A 107 1.98 -16.63 7.31
N SER A 108 1.28 -15.95 6.40
CA SER A 108 1.42 -14.51 6.22
C SER A 108 0.51 -13.77 7.21
N ILE A 109 1.06 -12.80 7.94
CA ILE A 109 0.34 -12.02 8.93
C ILE A 109 0.32 -10.55 8.48
N PHE A 110 -0.87 -9.97 8.40
CA PHE A 110 -1.05 -8.54 8.19
C PHE A 110 -1.01 -7.81 9.53
N ALA A 111 0.09 -7.12 9.79
CA ALA A 111 0.28 -6.32 11.00
C ALA A 111 -0.47 -4.99 10.91
N ALA A 112 -0.68 -4.36 12.07
CA ALA A 112 -1.15 -2.99 12.17
C ALA A 112 -0.09 -2.12 12.83
N ASN A 113 0.04 -0.89 12.35
CA ASN A 113 0.87 0.13 12.97
C ASN A 113 0.35 0.47 14.36
N ARG A 114 1.27 0.89 15.24
CA ARG A 114 0.95 1.36 16.59
C ARG A 114 0.00 2.55 16.52
N LYS A 115 -1.03 2.55 17.37
CA LYS A 115 -2.09 3.57 17.37
C LYS A 115 -1.54 4.97 17.61
N GLU A 116 -0.52 5.07 18.46
CA GLU A 116 0.13 6.32 18.81
C GLU A 116 0.85 6.93 17.60
N LEU A 117 1.53 6.10 16.79
CA LEU A 117 2.18 6.55 15.55
C LEU A 117 1.16 7.02 14.52
N VAL A 118 0.07 6.26 14.36
CA VAL A 118 -1.02 6.63 13.45
C VAL A 118 -1.64 7.96 13.88
N GLN A 119 -1.92 8.14 15.18
CA GLN A 119 -2.49 9.38 15.70
C GLN A 119 -1.53 10.55 15.50
N SER A 120 -0.25 10.41 15.84
CA SER A 120 0.75 11.46 15.62
C SER A 120 0.84 11.87 14.15
N LEU A 121 0.73 10.93 13.20
CA LEU A 121 0.73 11.26 11.79
C LEU A 121 -0.53 12.04 11.39
N LEU A 122 -1.71 11.61 11.85
CA LEU A 122 -2.98 12.28 11.59
C LEU A 122 -2.99 13.72 12.11
N ASP A 123 -2.47 13.95 13.31
CA ASP A 123 -2.40 15.27 13.94
C ASP A 123 -1.49 16.24 13.18
N ASN A 124 -0.53 15.73 12.40
CA ASN A 124 0.41 16.51 11.59
C ASN A 124 -0.05 16.72 10.14
N LEU A 125 -1.20 16.16 9.73
CA LEU A 125 -1.72 16.39 8.37
C LEU A 125 -2.38 17.78 8.26
N SER A 126 -1.91 18.57 7.30
CA SER A 126 -2.60 19.81 6.89
C SER A 126 -3.77 19.49 5.96
N GLU A 127 -4.92 20.12 6.19
CA GLU A 127 -6.09 20.07 5.28
C GLU A 127 -6.56 18.64 4.92
N SER A 128 -6.72 17.78 5.94
CA SER A 128 -7.24 16.42 5.75
C SER A 128 -8.74 16.32 6.03
N PRO A 129 -9.47 15.39 5.36
CA PRO A 129 -10.84 15.05 5.76
C PRO A 129 -10.85 14.45 7.18
N ASP A 130 -12.04 14.37 7.78
CA ASP A 130 -12.21 13.66 9.05
C ASP A 130 -11.62 12.24 8.95
N PRO A 131 -10.64 11.90 9.78
CA PRO A 131 -9.87 10.67 9.65
C PRO A 131 -10.65 9.40 9.94
N ASP A 132 -11.85 9.53 10.51
CA ASP A 132 -12.75 8.44 10.85
C ASP A 132 -13.94 8.32 9.88
N GLN A 133 -14.09 9.23 8.92
CA GLN A 133 -15.11 9.14 7.88
C GLN A 133 -14.64 8.32 6.68
N PRO A 134 -15.54 7.55 6.03
CA PRO A 134 -15.19 6.84 4.82
C PRO A 134 -14.89 7.81 3.67
N ILE A 135 -13.79 7.54 2.98
CA ILE A 135 -13.34 8.29 1.81
C ILE A 135 -13.01 7.34 0.66
N ILE A 136 -13.10 7.87 -0.56
CA ILE A 136 -12.52 7.29 -1.77
C ILE A 136 -11.36 8.19 -2.21
N VAL A 137 -10.25 7.56 -2.58
CA VAL A 137 -9.12 8.23 -3.20
C VAL A 137 -9.29 8.15 -4.72
N GLU A 138 -9.31 9.29 -5.38
CA GLU A 138 -9.38 9.37 -6.84
C GLU A 138 -8.11 9.99 -7.40
N ALA A 139 -7.67 9.48 -8.55
CA ALA A 139 -6.60 10.03 -9.35
C ALA A 139 -7.16 10.60 -10.66
N SER A 140 -6.64 11.73 -11.11
CA SER A 140 -7.02 12.31 -12.39
C SER A 140 -6.19 11.75 -13.52
N ARG A 141 -6.86 11.39 -14.62
CA ARG A 141 -6.25 11.03 -15.89
C ARG A 141 -6.62 12.08 -16.94
N GLU A 142 -5.60 12.60 -17.61
CA GLU A 142 -5.80 13.46 -18.78
C GLU A 142 -6.04 12.58 -20.00
N LEU A 143 -7.12 12.88 -20.72
CA LEU A 143 -7.52 12.18 -21.94
C LEU A 143 -7.45 13.18 -23.10
N SER A 144 -6.56 12.90 -24.05
CA SER A 144 -6.48 13.64 -25.31
C SER A 144 -7.60 13.19 -26.24
N GLY A 145 -8.51 14.10 -26.58
CA GLY A 145 -9.60 13.87 -27.52
C GLY A 145 -9.60 14.85 -28.69
N PRO A 146 -10.47 14.63 -29.70
CA PRO A 146 -10.59 15.52 -30.87
C PRO A 146 -10.95 16.97 -30.53
N PHE A 147 -11.48 17.20 -29.32
CA PHE A 147 -11.91 18.50 -28.82
C PHE A 147 -10.96 19.10 -27.76
N GLY A 148 -9.75 18.55 -27.62
CA GLY A 148 -8.75 19.00 -26.65
C GLY A 148 -8.52 18.01 -25.50
N MET A 149 -7.80 18.46 -24.48
CA MET A 149 -7.51 17.69 -23.28
C MET A 149 -8.68 17.75 -22.31
N THR A 150 -9.13 16.60 -21.83
CA THR A 150 -10.19 16.48 -20.82
C THR A 150 -9.67 15.73 -19.60
N LYS A 151 -10.08 16.16 -18.41
CA LYS A 151 -9.65 15.54 -17.14
C LYS A 151 -10.74 14.60 -16.65
N LYS A 152 -10.41 13.33 -16.46
CA LYS A 152 -11.31 12.31 -15.89
C LYS A 152 -10.79 11.89 -14.52
N TRP A 153 -11.68 11.79 -13.53
CA TRP A 153 -11.35 11.26 -12.21
C TRP A 153 -11.73 9.79 -12.14
N GLU A 154 -10.80 8.97 -11.65
CA GLU A 154 -10.99 7.52 -11.51
C GLU A 154 -10.54 7.07 -10.12
N LYS A 155 -11.19 6.04 -9.58
CA LYS A 155 -10.81 5.47 -8.27
C LYS A 155 -9.39 4.93 -8.34
N LEU A 156 -8.58 5.27 -7.34
CA LEU A 156 -7.21 4.79 -7.24
C LEU A 156 -7.22 3.29 -6.91
N GLN A 157 -6.66 2.47 -7.79
CA GLN A 157 -6.70 1.00 -7.67
C GLN A 157 -6.07 0.45 -6.39
N ARG A 158 -5.13 1.20 -5.78
CA ARG A 158 -4.54 0.85 -4.49
C ARG A 158 -5.55 0.88 -3.33
N PHE A 159 -6.60 1.69 -3.45
CA PHE A 159 -7.70 1.81 -2.49
C PHE A 159 -9.04 1.63 -3.24
N PRO A 160 -9.34 0.40 -3.69
CA PRO A 160 -10.47 0.15 -4.59
C PRO A 160 -11.84 0.21 -3.88
N VAL A 161 -11.84 0.16 -2.55
CA VAL A 161 -13.02 0.25 -1.69
C VAL A 161 -12.90 1.47 -0.75
N PRO A 162 -14.02 2.03 -0.28
CA PRO A 162 -14.01 3.11 0.71
C PRO A 162 -13.22 2.70 1.96
N ILE A 163 -12.41 3.64 2.47
CA ILE A 163 -11.52 3.44 3.61
C ILE A 163 -11.47 4.73 4.43
N THR A 164 -11.11 4.65 5.71
CA THR A 164 -10.80 5.84 6.51
C THR A 164 -9.30 6.15 6.45
N LEU A 165 -8.89 7.39 6.71
CA LEU A 165 -7.46 7.72 6.80
C LEU A 165 -6.79 6.92 7.93
N ARG A 166 -7.49 6.73 9.05
CA ARG A 166 -7.00 5.95 10.19
C ARG A 166 -6.72 4.51 9.80
N GLU A 167 -7.62 3.85 9.08
CA GLU A 167 -7.42 2.46 8.64
C GLU A 167 -6.29 2.37 7.59
N ALA A 168 -6.23 3.33 6.66
CA ALA A 168 -5.18 3.38 5.65
C ALA A 168 -3.78 3.44 6.29
N PHE A 169 -3.56 4.34 7.24
CA PHE A 169 -2.28 4.42 7.97
C PHE A 169 -2.09 3.29 8.97
N SER A 170 -3.15 2.65 9.46
CA SER A 170 -3.00 1.52 10.36
C SER A 170 -2.52 0.27 9.62
N ARG A 171 -3.03 -0.03 8.42
CA ARG A 171 -2.82 -1.36 7.79
C ARG A 171 -2.40 -1.38 6.32
N HIS A 172 -2.58 -0.29 5.58
CA HIS A 172 -2.38 -0.28 4.13
C HIS A 172 -1.15 0.52 3.66
N ILE A 173 -0.61 1.34 4.55
CA ILE A 173 0.52 2.23 4.27
C ILE A 173 1.63 1.92 5.28
N ASP A 174 2.84 1.70 4.76
CA ASP A 174 4.03 1.68 5.59
C ASP A 174 4.41 3.11 5.98
N ILE A 175 4.18 3.45 7.24
CA ILE A 175 4.52 4.75 7.84
C ILE A 175 5.83 4.69 8.63
N THR A 176 6.48 3.53 8.67
CA THR A 176 7.71 3.27 9.44
C THR A 176 8.94 3.06 8.57
N GLY A 177 8.72 2.80 7.28
CA GLY A 177 9.76 2.73 6.27
C GLY A 177 10.55 4.03 6.16
N THR A 178 11.84 3.90 5.89
CA THR A 178 12.71 5.06 5.64
C THR A 178 12.24 5.78 4.35
N PRO A 179 12.00 7.10 4.38
CA PRO A 179 11.54 7.83 3.20
C PRO A 179 12.57 7.76 2.09
N SER A 180 12.11 7.55 0.84
CA SER A 180 12.98 7.53 -0.33
C SER A 180 13.50 8.94 -0.64
N PRO A 181 14.64 9.08 -1.36
CA PRO A 181 15.14 10.37 -1.81
C PRO A 181 14.10 11.20 -2.60
N GLN A 182 13.21 10.53 -3.34
CA GLN A 182 12.13 11.19 -4.07
C GLN A 182 11.11 11.84 -3.13
N ILE A 183 10.70 11.13 -2.06
CA ILE A 183 9.82 11.68 -1.03
C ILE A 183 10.50 12.87 -0.34
N LEU A 184 11.78 12.74 0.01
CA LEU A 184 12.54 13.84 0.63
C LEU A 184 12.64 15.07 -0.28
N ASN A 185 12.90 14.87 -1.57
CA ASN A 185 12.93 15.96 -2.55
C ASN A 185 11.58 16.68 -2.67
N TYR A 186 10.48 15.92 -2.65
CA TYR A 186 9.14 16.49 -2.63
C TYR A 186 8.87 17.25 -1.31
N LEU A 187 9.19 16.68 -0.16
CA LEU A 187 8.99 17.34 1.14
C LEU A 187 9.78 18.65 1.23
N ALA A 188 11.00 18.71 0.67
CA ALA A 188 11.80 19.92 0.62
C ALA A 188 11.09 21.07 -0.12
N THR A 189 10.22 20.79 -1.10
CA THR A 189 9.44 21.83 -1.79
C THR A 189 8.23 22.30 -0.98
N GLN A 190 7.83 21.57 0.06
CA GLN A 190 6.71 21.91 0.93
C GLN A 190 7.14 22.69 2.19
N VAL A 191 8.44 22.77 2.47
CA VAL A 191 8.96 23.47 3.64
C VAL A 191 8.81 24.99 3.43
N THR A 192 8.08 25.64 4.33
CA THR A 192 7.85 27.10 4.31
C THR A 192 8.94 27.89 5.05
N GLN A 193 9.79 27.23 5.84
CA GLN A 193 10.88 27.86 6.60
C GLN A 193 12.28 27.49 6.06
N PRO A 194 13.17 28.45 5.76
CA PRO A 194 14.47 28.17 5.14
C PRO A 194 15.44 27.35 6.01
N THR A 195 15.21 27.30 7.33
CA THR A 195 16.07 26.63 8.30
C THR A 195 15.25 25.73 9.21
N LEU A 196 15.46 24.42 9.13
CA LEU A 196 14.99 23.48 10.13
C LEU A 196 15.85 23.65 11.40
N SER A 197 15.38 24.45 12.35
CA SER A 197 15.99 24.49 13.68
C SER A 197 15.63 23.21 14.41
N TRP A 198 16.58 22.28 14.49
CA TRP A 198 16.47 21.12 15.37
C TRP A 198 16.60 21.57 16.82
N ASN A 199 15.47 21.86 17.47
CA ASN A 199 15.44 21.99 18.92
C ASN A 199 15.36 20.57 19.48
N ALA A 200 16.53 20.01 19.82
CA ALA A 200 16.60 18.80 20.62
C ALA A 200 16.28 19.21 22.07
N GLU A 201 15.07 18.89 22.54
CA GLU A 201 14.76 18.78 23.97
C GLU A 201 15.09 17.36 24.47
#